data_AF-A0A2G6EP44-F1
#
_entry.id   AF-A0A2G6EP44-F1
#
_cell.length_a   1.000
_cell.length_b   1.000
_cell.length_c   1.000
_cell.angle_alpha   90.00
_cell.angle_beta   90.00
_cell.angle_gamma   90.00
#
_symmetry.space_group_name_H-M   'P 1'
#
loop_
_entity.id
_entity.type
_entity.pdbx_description
1 polymer ?
#
loop_
_entity_poly.entity_id
_entity_poly.type
_entity_poly.pdbx_seq_one_letter_code
_entity_poly.pdbx_strand_id
1 'polypeptide(L)'
;LNFVANNAGNYSISQSLLNAREAVVEGRSLGVGLRQPYIPKIVQQMCAVGERSGELEKATKGLGEFYQKRTESRIKKTMAIMEPLLILIVAGMVGFIYLGFFNAI
;
A
#
# COMPACT_ATOMS: atom_id res chain seq x y z
N LEU A 1 11.66 13.76 6.70
CA LEU A 1 11.60 12.43 7.36
C LEU A 1 10.88 12.46 8.70
N ASN A 2 11.23 13.34 9.67
CA ASN A 2 10.51 13.43 10.96
C ASN A 2 8.99 13.60 10.83
N PHE A 3 8.54 14.52 9.98
CA PHE A 3 7.11 14.72 9.72
C PHE A 3 6.43 13.46 9.18
N VAL A 4 7.09 12.74 8.27
CA VAL A 4 6.57 11.50 7.67
C VAL A 4 6.55 10.36 8.69
N ALA A 5 7.56 10.27 9.55
CA ALA A 5 7.63 9.28 10.62
C ALA A 5 6.50 9.46 11.64
N ASN A 6 6.23 10.71 12.04
CA ASN A 6 5.15 11.01 13.00
C ASN A 6 3.75 10.77 12.43
N ASN A 7 3.59 10.92 11.11
CA ASN A 7 2.32 10.63 10.42
C ASN A 7 2.20 9.16 9.96
N ALA A 8 3.23 8.34 10.13
CA ALA A 8 3.16 6.93 9.80
C ALA A 8 2.33 6.20 10.86
N GLY A 9 1.15 5.67 10.47
CA GLY A 9 0.27 4.92 11.38
C GLY A 9 0.82 3.56 11.86
N ASN A 10 2.05 3.20 11.46
CA ASN A 10 2.70 1.97 11.87
C ASN A 10 4.04 2.28 12.55
N TYR A 11 4.18 1.85 13.81
CA TYR A 11 5.37 2.05 14.64
C TYR A 11 6.66 1.54 13.98
N SER A 12 6.64 0.35 13.37
CA SER A 12 7.82 -0.23 12.72
C SER A 12 8.28 0.59 11.50
N ILE A 13 7.34 1.17 10.75
CA ILE A 13 7.63 2.06 9.61
C ILE A 13 8.16 3.40 10.13
N SER A 14 7.54 3.95 11.17
CA SER A 14 7.98 5.18 11.82
C SER A 14 9.44 5.07 12.30
N GLN A 15 9.77 3.99 13.03
CA GLN A 15 11.12 3.73 13.51
C GLN A 15 12.12 3.60 12.34
N SER A 16 11.72 2.93 11.26
CA SER A 16 12.55 2.78 10.07
C SER A 16 12.82 4.13 9.38
N LEU A 17 11.84 5.05 9.38
CA LEU A 17 12.02 6.41 8.86
C LEU A 17 12.90 7.29 9.76
N LEU A 18 12.85 7.09 11.09
CA LEU A 18 13.72 7.77 12.04
C LEU A 18 15.17 7.31 11.88
N ASN A 19 15.42 6.00 11.80
CA ASN A 19 16.74 5.44 11.52
C ASN A 19 17.28 5.91 10.16
N ALA A 20 16.41 5.99 9.14
CA ALA A 20 16.77 6.53 7.83
C ALA A 20 17.17 8.02 7.91
N ARG A 21 16.51 8.79 8.77
CA ARG A 21 16.88 10.20 9.01
C ARG A 21 18.26 10.30 9.62
N GLU A 22 18.55 9.53 10.66
CA GLU A 22 19.88 9.55 11.31
C GLU A 22 20.99 9.27 10.30
N ALA A 23 20.83 8.23 9.48
CA ALA A 23 21.77 7.92 8.41
C ALA A 23 22.00 9.09 7.43
N VAL A 24 20.95 9.83 7.07
CA VAL A 24 21.06 10.99 6.18
C VAL A 24 21.74 12.17 6.87
N VAL A 25 21.46 12.39 8.15
CA VAL A 25 22.10 13.43 8.96
C VAL A 25 23.59 13.14 9.15
N GLU A 26 23.98 11.87 9.24
CA GLU A 26 25.38 11.40 9.23
C GLU A 26 26.07 11.58 7.86
N GLY A 27 25.37 12.10 6.84
CA GLY A 27 25.92 12.35 5.51
C GLY A 27 25.82 11.17 4.55
N ARG A 28 25.10 10.09 4.90
CA ARG A 28 24.83 9.01 3.94
C ARG A 28 23.77 9.45 2.94
N SER A 29 23.88 8.96 1.71
CA SER A 29 22.86 9.17 0.67
C SER A 29 21.48 8.67 1.14
N LEU A 30 20.41 9.38 0.80
CA LEU A 30 19.02 9.02 1.08
C LEU A 30 18.66 7.62 0.59
N GLY A 31 19.14 7.23 -0.59
CA GLY A 31 18.94 5.87 -1.11
C GLY A 31 19.51 4.76 -0.22
N VAL A 32 20.62 5.03 0.47
CA VAL A 32 21.24 4.12 1.45
C VAL A 32 20.53 4.24 2.80
N GLY A 33 20.22 5.45 3.26
CA GLY A 33 19.51 5.67 4.53
C GLY A 33 18.14 4.99 4.55
N LEU A 34 17.44 4.93 3.42
CA LEU A 34 16.14 4.26 3.27
C LEU A 34 16.23 2.72 3.20
N ARG A 35 17.42 2.11 3.21
CA ARG A 35 17.59 0.64 3.30
C ARG A 35 17.31 0.14 4.71
N GLN A 36 16.07 0.32 5.13
CA GLN A 36 15.57 -0.06 6.44
C GLN A 36 14.51 -1.15 6.29
N PRO A 37 14.27 -1.94 7.35
CA PRO A 37 13.14 -2.87 7.41
C PRO A 37 11.82 -2.15 7.09
N TYR A 38 10.85 -2.87 6.54
CA TYR A 38 9.50 -2.35 6.23
C TYR A 38 9.41 -1.21 5.19
N ILE A 39 10.53 -0.61 4.76
CA ILE A 39 10.56 0.31 3.62
C ILE A 39 10.61 -0.49 2.32
N PRO A 40 9.67 -0.29 1.37
CA PRO A 40 9.66 -1.03 0.11
C PRO A 40 10.91 -0.78 -0.74
N LYS A 41 11.44 -1.83 -1.38
CA LYS A 41 12.63 -1.75 -2.25
C LYS A 41 12.48 -0.72 -3.38
N ILE A 42 11.27 -0.55 -3.93
CA ILE A 42 11.01 0.42 -4.99
C ILE A 42 11.21 1.87 -4.52
N VAL A 43 10.87 2.17 -3.26
CA VAL A 43 11.10 3.50 -2.66
C VAL A 43 12.60 3.74 -2.51
N GLN A 44 13.35 2.73 -2.05
CA GLN A 44 14.81 2.82 -1.90
C GLN A 44 15.49 3.07 -3.25
N GLN A 45 15.09 2.33 -4.29
CA GLN A 45 15.69 2.41 -5.62
C GLN A 45 15.34 3.72 -6.34
N MET A 46 14.08 4.14 -6.34
CA MET A 46 13.68 5.38 -7.01
C MET A 46 14.27 6.62 -6.32
N CYS A 47 14.33 6.63 -4.98
CA CYS A 47 15.02 7.70 -4.27
C CYS A 47 16.52 7.69 -4.55
N ALA A 48 17.18 6.52 -4.60
CA ALA A 48 18.61 6.44 -4.96
C ALA A 48 18.89 6.95 -6.39
N VAL A 49 18.01 6.64 -7.35
CA VAL A 49 18.12 7.14 -8.72
C VAL A 49 17.88 8.64 -8.78
N GLY A 50 16.81 9.13 -8.15
CA GLY A 50 16.47 10.55 -8.10
C GLY A 50 17.52 11.39 -7.37
N GLU A 51 18.17 10.84 -6.35
CA GLU A 51 19.28 11.49 -5.65
C GLU A 51 20.53 11.60 -6.54
N ARG A 52 20.88 10.55 -7.28
CA ARG A 52 22.02 10.57 -8.22
C ARG A 52 21.80 11.50 -9.41
N SER A 53 20.57 11.62 -9.90
CA SER A 53 20.22 12.50 -11.02
C SER A 53 19.86 13.93 -10.59
N GLY A 54 19.82 14.22 -9.28
CA GLY A 54 19.34 15.50 -8.76
C GLY A 54 17.82 15.71 -8.91
N GLU A 55 17.07 14.72 -9.38
CA GLU A 55 15.61 14.79 -9.60
C GLU A 55 14.81 14.14 -8.46
N LEU A 56 15.22 14.30 -7.21
CA LEU A 56 14.59 13.64 -6.07
C LEU A 56 13.11 14.01 -5.88
N GLU A 57 12.75 15.27 -6.14
CA GLU A 57 11.37 15.75 -6.09
C GLU A 57 10.47 14.98 -7.08
N LYS A 58 10.95 14.82 -8.31
CA LYS A 58 10.24 14.08 -9.36
C LYS A 58 10.15 12.59 -9.03
N ALA A 59 11.20 12.00 -8.47
CA ALA A 59 11.20 10.60 -8.04
C ALA A 59 10.17 10.34 -6.93
N THR A 60 10.12 11.19 -5.90
CA THR A 60 9.17 11.04 -4.79
C THR A 60 7.72 11.32 -5.21
N LYS A 61 7.50 12.30 -6.11
CA LYS A 61 6.18 12.53 -6.73
C LYS A 61 5.73 11.32 -7.56
N GLY A 62 6.62 10.76 -8.39
CA GLY A 62 6.35 9.57 -9.19
C GLY A 62 6.03 8.33 -8.33
N LEU A 63 6.70 8.18 -7.18
CA LEU A 63 6.34 7.14 -6.19
C LEU A 63 4.92 7.35 -5.65
N GLY A 64 4.55 8.58 -5.30
CA GLY A 64 3.19 8.90 -4.84
C GLY A 64 2.13 8.53 -5.88
N GLU A 65 2.31 8.96 -7.12
CA GLU A 65 1.40 8.63 -8.24
C GLU A 65 1.30 7.12 -8.50
N PHE A 66 2.43 6.41 -8.42
CA PHE A 66 2.46 4.96 -8.59
C PHE A 66 1.64 4.24 -7.50
N TYR A 67 1.83 4.60 -6.23
CA TYR A 67 1.07 3.99 -5.14
C TYR A 67 -0.40 4.39 -5.16
N GLN A 68 -0.72 5.63 -5.53
CA GLN A 68 -2.11 6.08 -5.71
C GLN A 68 -2.83 5.23 -6.76
N LYS A 69 -2.25 5.10 -7.96
CA LYS A 69 -2.80 4.25 -9.04
C LYS A 69 -2.94 2.79 -8.61
N ARG A 70 -1.96 2.27 -7.86
CA ARG A 70 -2.00 0.90 -7.35
C ARG A 70 -3.13 0.69 -6.34
N THR A 71 -3.36 1.67 -5.46
CA THR A 71 -4.45 1.65 -4.47
C THR A 71 -5.81 1.74 -5.16
N GLU A 72 -6.00 2.67 -6.10
CA GLU A 72 -7.23 2.78 -6.88
C GLU A 72 -7.54 1.49 -7.65
N SER A 73 -6.53 0.90 -8.30
CA SER A 73 -6.69 -0.38 -9.01
C SER A 73 -7.08 -1.52 -8.05
N ARG A 74 -6.49 -1.58 -6.85
CA ARG A 74 -6.86 -2.57 -5.83
C ARG A 74 -8.30 -2.38 -5.37
N ILE A 75 -8.71 -1.14 -5.07
CA ILE A 75 -10.08 -0.84 -4.67
C ILE A 75 -11.06 -1.27 -5.76
N LYS A 76 -10.79 -0.93 -7.02
CA LYS A 76 -11.64 -1.31 -8.16
C LYS A 76 -11.78 -2.83 -8.29
N LYS A 77 -10.68 -3.56 -8.12
CA LYS A 77 -10.69 -5.04 -8.15
C LYS A 77 -11.47 -5.63 -6.97
N THR A 78 -11.29 -5.08 -5.78
CA THR A 78 -12.07 -5.49 -4.60
C THR A 78 -13.55 -5.28 -4.84
N MET A 79 -13.96 -4.11 -5.35
CA MET A 79 -15.36 -3.81 -5.68
C MET A 79 -15.91 -4.75 -6.75
N ALA A 80 -15.13 -5.07 -7.79
CA ALA A 80 -15.55 -6.00 -8.84
C ALA A 80 -15.82 -7.43 -8.33
N ILE A 81 -15.19 -7.84 -7.21
CA ILE A 81 -15.46 -9.13 -6.56
C ILE A 81 -16.68 -9.05 -5.63
N MET A 82 -17.05 -7.86 -5.13
CA MET A 82 -18.22 -7.70 -4.26
C MET A 82 -19.53 -8.00 -4.99
N GLU A 83 -19.65 -7.62 -6.27
CA GLU A 83 -20.85 -7.88 -7.08
C GLU A 83 -21.21 -9.37 -7.21
N PRO A 84 -20.31 -10.28 -7.66
CA PRO A 84 -20.62 -11.70 -7.72
C PRO A 84 -20.85 -12.32 -6.33
N LEU A 85 -20.22 -11.79 -5.28
CA LEU A 85 -20.41 -12.26 -3.92
C LEU A 85 -21.83 -11.97 -3.40
N LEU A 86 -22.39 -10.80 -3.74
CA LEU A 86 -23.79 -10.48 -3.43
C LEU A 86 -24.77 -11.40 -4.16
N ILE A 87 -24.51 -11.71 -5.44
CA ILE A 87 -25.34 -12.66 -6.21
C ILE A 87 -25.31 -14.05 -5.56
N LEU A 88 -24.14 -14.52 -5.13
CA LEU A 88 -23.98 -15.80 -4.43
C LEU A 88 -24.77 -15.85 -3.11
N ILE A 89 -24.76 -14.76 -2.33
CA ILE A 89 -25.53 -14.68 -1.07
C ILE A 89 -27.03 -14.77 -1.37
N VAL A 90 -27.54 -13.99 -2.33
CA VAL A 90 -28.97 -13.99 -2.69
C VAL A 90 -29.39 -15.35 -3.25
N ALA A 91 -28.60 -15.92 -4.17
CA ALA A 91 -28.85 -17.25 -4.73
C ALA A 91 -28.87 -18.33 -3.64
N GLY A 92 -27.95 -18.26 -2.67
CA GLY A 92 -27.90 -19.15 -1.52
C GLY A 92 -29.14 -19.02 -0.64
N MET A 93 -29.60 -17.80 -0.33
CA MET A 93 -30.83 -17.57 0.43
C MET A 93 -32.06 -18.14 -0.26
N VAL A 94 -32.22 -17.87 -1.57
CA VAL A 94 -33.35 -18.39 -2.36
C VAL A 94 -33.30 -19.91 -2.42
N GLY A 95 -32.12 -20.50 -2.67
CA GLY A 95 -31.93 -21.94 -2.69
C GLY A 95 -32.26 -22.60 -1.35
N PHE A 96 -31.87 -21.98 -0.24
CA PHE A 96 -32.21 -22.46 1.10
C PHE A 96 -33.73 -22.49 1.34
N ILE A 97 -34.44 -21.41 0.97
CA ILE A 97 -35.90 -21.33 1.10
C ILE A 97 -36.57 -22.41 0.22
N TYR A 98 -36.12 -22.58 -1.02
CA TYR A 98 -36.65 -23.57 -1.95
C TYR A 98 -36.55 -25.00 -1.40
N LEU A 99 -35.38 -25.39 -0.87
CA LEU A 99 -35.19 -26.71 -0.27
C LEU A 99 -36.09 -26.93 0.95
N GLY A 100 -36.31 -25.89 1.76
CA GLY A 100 -37.24 -25.94 2.89
C GLY A 100 -38.69 -26.17 2.44
N PHE A 101 -39.15 -25.48 1.39
CA PHE A 101 -40.48 -25.66 0.83
C PHE A 101 -40.69 -27.06 0.23
N PHE A 102 -39.72 -27.55 -0.55
CA PHE A 102 -39.82 -28.87 -1.18
C PHE A 102 -39.90 -30.02 -0.17
N ASN A 103 -39.14 -29.97 0.92
CA ASN A 103 -39.21 -30.98 1.98
C ASN A 103 -40.49 -30.90 2.83
N ALA A 104 -41.25 -29.81 2.74
CA ALA A 104 -42.48 -29.60 3.51
C ALA A 104 -43.75 -30.08 2.80
N ILE A 105 -43.68 -30.37 1.50
CA ILE A 105 -44.73 -30.95 0.65
C ILE A 105 -44.52 -32.45 0.53
#